data_AF-A0AAW5ST96-F1
#
_entry.id   AF-A0AAW5ST96-F1
#
_cell.length_a   1.000
_cell.length_b   1.000
_cell.length_c   1.000
_cell.angle_alpha   90.00
_cell.angle_beta   90.00
_cell.angle_gamma   90.00
#
_symmetry.space_group_name_H-M   'P 1'
#
loop_
_entity.id
_entity.type
_entity.pdbx_description
1 polymer ?
#
loop_
_entity_poly.entity_id
_entity_poly.type
_entity_poly.pdbx_seq_one_letter_code
_entity_poly.pdbx_strand_id
1 'polypeptide(L)'
;MRYRLDIAAPTVSDAVKSAGGWIYDRVMAGWDVTVLVGGGEDVRPLTILGAETLDLETVLAAWEERPHPQTVAVAANLIDRDARVLQHVRNALDQGATEVILWGERVPAELDSSVDSVEHRLSAAARAFKAKALAAAGDPAVAEVGDCEMFRCGMMVSVAADLVPAS
;
A
#
# COMPACT_ATOMS: atom_id res chain seq x y z
N MET A 1 11.06 7.40 17.15
CA MET A 1 11.10 7.27 15.67
C MET A 1 9.76 6.73 15.25
N ARG A 2 9.11 7.34 14.25
CA ARG A 2 7.90 6.79 13.65
C ARG A 2 8.28 5.90 12.47
N TYR A 3 7.63 4.77 12.35
CA TYR A 3 7.77 3.89 11.19
C TYR A 3 7.07 4.53 9.99
N ARG A 4 7.68 4.46 8.81
CA ARG A 4 7.16 5.03 7.57
C ARG A 4 6.78 3.92 6.60
N LEU A 5 5.60 4.10 6.01
CA LEU A 5 5.02 3.24 4.99
C LEU A 5 4.68 4.08 3.76
N ASP A 6 5.33 3.78 2.63
CA ASP A 6 4.99 4.38 1.34
C ASP A 6 4.15 3.36 0.53
N ILE A 7 3.02 3.81 -0.02
CA ILE A 7 2.05 2.96 -0.72
C ILE A 7 1.87 3.49 -2.14
N ALA A 8 2.33 2.77 -3.16
CA ALA A 8 2.16 3.16 -4.56
C ALA A 8 0.94 2.48 -5.17
N ALA A 9 -0.05 3.27 -5.59
CA ALA A 9 -1.30 2.79 -6.15
C ALA A 9 -1.62 3.49 -7.49
N PRO A 10 -2.27 2.80 -8.44
CA PRO A 10 -2.59 3.37 -9.75
C PRO A 10 -3.67 4.45 -9.67
N THR A 11 -4.56 4.36 -8.67
CA THR A 11 -5.61 5.34 -8.40
C THR A 11 -5.89 5.41 -6.90
N VAL A 12 -6.50 6.51 -6.45
CA VAL A 12 -7.04 6.62 -5.07
C VAL A 12 -8.05 5.48 -4.78
N SER A 13 -8.90 5.15 -5.74
CA SER A 13 -9.91 4.09 -5.58
C SER A 13 -9.26 2.73 -5.35
N ASP A 14 -8.19 2.40 -6.08
CA ASP A 14 -7.45 1.15 -5.93
C ASP A 14 -6.82 1.02 -4.54
N ALA A 15 -6.14 2.08 -4.07
CA ALA A 15 -5.56 2.11 -2.72
C ALA A 15 -6.60 1.86 -1.64
N VAL A 16 -7.75 2.55 -1.71
CA VAL A 16 -8.81 2.42 -0.71
C VAL A 16 -9.46 1.03 -0.76
N LYS A 17 -9.68 0.46 -1.94
CA LYS A 17 -10.28 -0.87 -2.10
C LYS A 17 -9.40 -1.98 -1.56
N SER A 18 -8.12 -1.95 -1.93
CA SER A 18 -7.20 -3.04 -1.66
C SER A 18 -6.52 -2.94 -0.29
N ALA A 19 -6.24 -1.72 0.20
CA ALA A 19 -5.44 -1.50 1.39
C ALA A 19 -6.02 -0.46 2.36
N GLY A 20 -7.25 0.02 2.13
CA GLY A 20 -7.81 1.12 2.91
C GLY A 20 -7.91 0.85 4.42
N GLY A 21 -8.17 -0.39 4.80
CA GLY A 21 -8.26 -0.78 6.19
C GLY A 21 -6.89 -0.86 6.85
N TRP A 22 -5.93 -1.47 6.15
CA TRP A 22 -4.54 -1.54 6.59
C TRP A 22 -3.89 -0.15 6.69
N ILE A 23 -4.15 0.74 5.74
CA ILE A 23 -3.74 2.16 5.80
C ILE A 23 -4.22 2.80 7.10
N TYR A 24 -5.52 2.67 7.40
CA TYR A 24 -6.09 3.26 8.60
C TYR A 24 -5.47 2.69 9.87
N ASP A 25 -5.37 1.36 9.98
CA ASP A 25 -4.78 0.70 11.15
C ASP A 25 -3.32 1.12 11.36
N ARG A 26 -2.54 1.29 10.28
CA ARG A 26 -1.16 1.80 10.34
C ARG A 26 -1.07 3.24 10.83
N VAL A 27 -1.90 4.12 10.29
CA VAL A 27 -2.00 5.51 10.74
C VAL A 27 -2.34 5.55 12.24
N MET A 28 -3.32 4.75 12.67
CA MET A 28 -3.74 4.67 14.06
C MET A 28 -2.69 4.03 14.98
N ALA A 29 -1.84 3.16 14.44
CA ALA A 29 -0.65 2.65 15.12
C ALA A 29 0.50 3.68 15.20
N GLY A 30 0.31 4.89 14.66
CA GLY A 30 1.27 5.99 14.71
C GLY A 30 2.34 5.95 13.63
N TRP A 31 2.12 5.20 12.55
CA TRP A 31 3.00 5.19 11.38
C TRP A 31 2.77 6.43 10.54
N ASP A 32 3.83 6.93 9.92
CA ASP A 32 3.74 7.95 8.88
C ASP A 32 3.43 7.25 7.56
N VAL A 33 2.16 7.27 7.15
CA VAL A 33 1.68 6.60 5.94
C VAL A 33 1.53 7.60 4.81
N THR A 34 2.25 7.37 3.71
CA THR A 34 2.18 8.18 2.50
C THR A 34 1.68 7.35 1.33
N VAL A 35 0.60 7.79 0.69
CA VAL A 35 0.04 7.16 -0.51
C VAL A 35 0.49 7.95 -1.75
N LEU A 36 1.13 7.25 -2.67
CA LEU A 36 1.64 7.76 -3.94
C LEU A 36 0.65 7.39 -5.04
N VAL A 37 -0.01 8.39 -5.62
CA VAL A 37 -1.01 8.24 -6.68
C VAL A 37 -0.77 9.27 -7.78
N GLY A 38 -1.38 9.10 -8.95
CA GLY A 38 -1.29 10.08 -10.03
C GLY A 38 -1.89 11.44 -9.62
N GLY A 39 -1.27 12.53 -10.07
CA GLY A 39 -1.77 13.88 -9.82
C GLY A 39 -3.17 14.14 -10.39
N GLY A 40 -3.96 14.94 -9.67
CA GLY A 40 -5.29 15.40 -10.09
C GLY A 40 -6.47 14.56 -9.60
N GLU A 41 -6.24 13.49 -8.85
CA GLU A 41 -7.32 12.72 -8.21
C GLU A 41 -7.89 13.40 -6.95
N ASP A 42 -9.14 13.08 -6.61
CA ASP A 42 -9.73 13.50 -5.34
C ASP A 42 -9.11 12.68 -4.20
N VAL A 43 -8.26 13.32 -3.40
CA VAL A 43 -7.54 12.70 -2.29
C VAL A 43 -8.35 12.61 -0.99
N ARG A 44 -9.58 13.15 -0.93
CA ARG A 44 -10.43 13.08 0.29
C ARG A 44 -10.59 11.66 0.84
N PRO A 45 -10.75 10.59 0.04
CA PRO A 45 -10.80 9.23 0.55
C PRO A 45 -9.57 8.85 1.38
N LEU A 46 -8.37 9.25 0.96
CA LEU A 46 -7.13 8.98 1.67
C LEU A 46 -6.99 9.86 2.92
N THR A 47 -7.48 11.10 2.86
CA THR A 47 -7.59 11.97 4.04
C THR A 47 -8.50 11.37 5.11
N ILE A 48 -9.62 10.73 4.73
CA ILE A 48 -10.51 10.03 5.67
C ILE A 48 -9.77 8.91 6.39
N LEU A 49 -8.86 8.21 5.70
CA LEU A 49 -8.02 7.17 6.28
C LEU A 49 -6.85 7.71 7.10
N GLY A 50 -6.61 9.03 7.06
CA GLY A 50 -5.55 9.72 7.78
C GLY A 50 -4.17 9.60 7.13
N ALA A 51 -4.10 9.17 5.86
CA ALA A 51 -2.84 9.10 5.12
C ALA A 51 -2.48 10.44 4.46
N GLU A 52 -1.18 10.71 4.37
CA GLU A 52 -0.66 11.76 3.50
C GLU A 52 -0.65 11.29 2.04
N THR A 53 -0.73 12.23 1.10
CA THR A 53 -0.76 11.92 -0.33
C THR A 53 0.29 12.71 -1.07
N LEU A 54 1.08 12.03 -1.90
CA LEU A 54 2.04 12.66 -2.81
C LEU A 54 1.78 12.22 -4.25
N ASP A 55 2.17 13.07 -5.18
CA ASP A 55 2.15 12.75 -6.61
C ASP A 55 3.23 11.70 -6.93
N LEU A 56 2.79 10.59 -7.51
CA LEU A 56 3.64 9.45 -7.84
C LEU A 56 4.76 9.85 -8.80
N GLU A 57 4.47 10.60 -9.86
CA GLU A 57 5.47 11.01 -10.86
C GLU A 57 6.58 11.87 -10.26
N THR A 58 6.20 12.82 -9.40
CA THR A 58 7.14 13.67 -8.67
C THR A 58 8.04 12.83 -7.76
N VAL A 59 7.47 11.84 -7.07
CA VAL A 59 8.23 10.96 -6.18
C VAL A 59 9.16 10.02 -6.95
N LEU A 60 8.73 9.46 -8.07
CA LEU A 60 9.57 8.64 -8.94
C LEU A 60 10.75 9.44 -9.51
N ALA A 61 10.53 10.73 -9.85
CA ALA A 61 11.57 11.60 -10.39
C ALA A 61 12.64 12.00 -9.36
N ALA A 62 12.29 12.11 -8.08
CA ALA A 62 13.19 12.55 -7.00
C ALA A 62 13.44 11.46 -5.94
N TRP A 63 13.29 10.17 -6.30
CA TRP A 63 13.32 9.07 -5.35
C TRP A 63 14.64 8.94 -4.59
N GLU A 64 15.76 9.08 -5.29
CA GLU A 64 17.12 8.91 -4.72
C GLU A 64 17.42 9.91 -3.59
N GLU A 65 16.70 11.04 -3.57
CA GLU A 65 16.88 12.10 -2.58
C GLU A 65 15.97 11.92 -1.35
N ARG A 66 15.02 10.96 -1.39
CA ARG A 66 14.09 10.72 -0.28
C ARG A 66 14.68 9.74 0.73
N PRO A 67 14.43 9.95 2.04
CA PRO A 67 14.73 8.93 3.04
C PRO A 67 14.01 7.62 2.70
N HIS A 68 14.69 6.48 2.86
CA HIS A 68 14.09 5.18 2.60
C HIS A 68 13.04 4.83 3.66
N PRO A 69 11.81 4.43 3.27
CA PRO A 69 10.82 3.96 4.21
C PRO A 69 11.17 2.55 4.71
N GLN A 70 10.67 2.20 5.89
CA GLN A 70 10.82 0.84 6.43
C GLN A 70 9.96 -0.16 5.67
N THR A 71 8.83 0.29 5.11
CA THR A 71 7.92 -0.55 4.34
C THR A 71 7.47 0.16 3.07
N VAL A 72 7.48 -0.55 1.96
CA VAL A 72 6.90 -0.12 0.69
C VAL A 72 5.81 -1.11 0.29
N ALA A 73 4.62 -0.61 0.00
CA ALA A 73 3.55 -1.42 -0.57
C ALA A 73 3.26 -0.95 -2.00
N VAL A 74 3.11 -1.86 -2.96
CA VAL A 74 2.91 -1.52 -4.37
C VAL A 74 1.80 -2.34 -5.01
N ALA A 75 0.91 -1.70 -5.76
CA ALA A 75 -0.01 -2.39 -6.64
C ALA A 75 0.78 -3.10 -7.75
N ALA A 76 0.65 -4.42 -7.87
CA ALA A 76 1.47 -5.19 -8.80
C ALA A 76 1.25 -4.77 -10.27
N ASN A 77 0.05 -4.28 -10.61
CA ASN A 77 -0.24 -3.74 -11.93
C ASN A 77 0.54 -2.44 -12.28
N LEU A 78 1.06 -1.71 -11.29
CA LEU A 78 1.95 -0.55 -11.54
C LEU A 78 3.32 -1.01 -12.00
N ILE A 79 3.80 -2.14 -11.48
CA ILE A 79 5.08 -2.72 -11.87
C ILE A 79 5.06 -3.10 -13.36
N ASP A 80 3.94 -3.67 -13.83
CA ASP A 80 3.74 -4.02 -15.24
C ASP A 80 3.64 -2.78 -16.16
N ARG A 81 3.19 -1.65 -15.63
CA ARG A 81 2.89 -0.43 -16.41
C ARG A 81 4.06 0.54 -16.47
N ASP A 82 4.89 0.57 -15.43
CA ASP A 82 6.01 1.51 -15.31
C ASP A 82 7.25 0.81 -14.77
N ALA A 83 8.25 0.65 -15.64
CA ALA A 83 9.53 0.03 -15.29
C ALA A 83 10.30 0.77 -14.18
N ARG A 84 10.03 2.07 -13.98
CA ARG A 84 10.63 2.84 -12.87
C ARG A 84 10.16 2.28 -11.52
N VAL A 85 8.87 1.94 -11.39
CA VAL A 85 8.32 1.34 -10.17
C VAL A 85 9.01 0.02 -9.84
N LEU A 86 9.23 -0.85 -10.83
CA LEU A 86 9.99 -2.09 -10.65
C LEU A 86 11.42 -1.82 -10.16
N GLN A 87 12.09 -0.83 -10.75
CA GLN A 87 13.45 -0.47 -10.34
C GLN A 87 13.49 0.03 -8.89
N HIS A 88 12.50 0.81 -8.44
CA HIS A 88 12.43 1.25 -7.04
C HIS A 88 12.21 0.10 -6.07
N VAL A 89 11.31 -0.83 -6.41
CA VAL A 89 11.08 -2.04 -5.61
C VAL A 89 12.37 -2.86 -5.49
N ARG A 90 13.11 -3.06 -6.60
CA ARG A 90 14.41 -3.76 -6.59
C ARG A 90 15.45 -3.04 -5.74
N ASN A 91 15.58 -1.72 -5.89
CA ASN A 91 16.51 -0.93 -5.09
C ASN A 91 16.20 -1.04 -3.59
N ALA A 92 14.91 -1.06 -3.21
CA ALA A 92 14.49 -1.24 -1.82
C ALA A 92 14.86 -2.64 -1.28
N LEU A 93 14.69 -3.69 -2.09
CA LEU A 93 15.06 -5.06 -1.75
C LEU A 93 16.58 -5.23 -1.63
N ASP A 94 17.36 -4.66 -2.56
CA ASP A 94 18.83 -4.76 -2.57
C ASP A 94 19.49 -4.13 -1.34
N GLN A 95 18.85 -3.12 -0.74
CA GLN A 95 19.32 -2.48 0.49
C GLN A 95 19.05 -3.30 1.75
N GLY A 96 18.15 -4.30 1.69
CA GLY A 96 17.89 -5.27 2.75
C GLY A 96 17.24 -4.73 4.04
N ALA A 97 16.89 -3.44 4.07
CA ALA A 97 16.30 -2.76 5.24
C ALA A 97 14.84 -2.31 5.03
N THR A 98 14.28 -2.57 3.84
CA THR A 98 12.92 -2.19 3.47
C THR A 98 12.09 -3.43 3.16
N GLU A 99 10.97 -3.57 3.86
CA GLU A 99 9.96 -4.59 3.59
C GLU A 99 9.15 -4.21 2.34
N VAL A 100 8.93 -5.17 1.42
CA VAL A 100 8.13 -4.96 0.21
C VAL A 100 6.87 -5.82 0.23
N ILE A 101 5.72 -5.15 0.09
CA ILE A 101 4.40 -5.75 0.06
C ILE A 101 3.75 -5.45 -1.28
N LEU A 102 3.05 -6.43 -1.85
CA LEU A 102 2.35 -6.32 -3.12
C LEU A 102 0.87 -6.66 -2.94
N TRP A 103 0.00 -6.00 -3.70
CA TRP A 103 -1.39 -6.44 -3.87
C TRP A 103 -1.77 -6.50 -5.35
N GLY A 104 -2.85 -7.22 -5.64
CA GLY A 104 -3.34 -7.47 -7.00
C GLY A 104 -3.16 -8.92 -7.46
N GLU A 105 -3.79 -9.25 -8.58
CA GLU A 105 -3.92 -10.65 -9.03
C GLU A 105 -2.64 -11.25 -9.59
N ARG A 106 -1.81 -10.44 -10.26
CA ARG A 106 -0.60 -10.87 -10.97
C ARG A 106 0.62 -10.31 -10.29
N VAL A 107 1.47 -11.18 -9.76
CA VAL A 107 2.83 -10.82 -9.33
C VAL A 107 3.76 -10.96 -10.54
N PRO A 108 4.65 -9.99 -10.78
CA PRO A 108 5.68 -10.11 -11.80
C PRO A 108 6.47 -11.41 -11.61
N ALA A 109 6.72 -12.14 -12.70
CA ALA A 109 7.42 -13.44 -12.64
C ALA A 109 8.80 -13.34 -11.98
N GLU A 110 9.41 -12.16 -12.02
CA GLU A 110 10.68 -11.83 -11.38
C GLU A 110 10.64 -11.80 -9.85
N LEU A 111 9.43 -11.75 -9.26
CA LEU A 111 9.19 -11.72 -7.81
C LEU A 111 8.44 -12.99 -7.33
N ASP A 112 7.92 -13.82 -8.24
CA ASP A 112 6.95 -14.89 -7.95
C ASP A 112 7.52 -16.06 -7.10
N SER A 113 8.83 -16.32 -7.13
CA SER A 113 9.42 -17.47 -6.43
C SER A 113 9.72 -17.24 -4.93
N SER A 114 9.52 -16.04 -4.39
CA SER A 114 9.94 -15.67 -3.02
C SER A 114 8.87 -14.96 -2.19
N VAL A 115 7.60 -15.04 -2.61
CA VAL A 115 6.54 -14.18 -2.09
C VAL A 115 5.41 -15.00 -1.47
N ASP A 116 5.23 -14.88 -0.15
CA ASP A 116 4.16 -15.56 0.58
C ASP A 116 2.87 -14.73 0.56
N SER A 117 1.72 -15.38 0.45
CA SER A 117 0.42 -14.71 0.61
C SER A 117 0.18 -14.41 2.09
N VAL A 118 -0.15 -13.15 2.39
CA VAL A 118 -0.45 -12.68 3.74
C VAL A 118 -1.78 -11.94 3.75
N GLU A 119 -2.44 -11.90 4.89
CA GLU A 119 -3.66 -11.15 5.12
C GLU A 119 -3.50 -10.15 6.26
N HIS A 120 -4.17 -9.00 6.15
CA HIS A 120 -4.39 -8.06 7.23
C HIS A 120 -5.82 -8.17 7.70
N ARG A 121 -6.05 -8.44 9.00
CA ARG A 121 -7.39 -8.42 9.57
C ARG A 121 -7.74 -7.02 10.06
N LEU A 122 -8.80 -6.46 9.50
CA LEU A 122 -9.18 -5.07 9.75
C LEU A 122 -9.76 -4.91 11.15
N SER A 123 -9.31 -3.86 11.85
CA SER A 123 -10.00 -3.42 13.06
C SER A 123 -11.44 -2.96 12.76
N ALA A 124 -12.29 -2.92 13.79
CA ALA A 124 -13.64 -2.38 13.64
C ALA A 124 -13.65 -0.92 13.16
N ALA A 125 -12.64 -0.13 13.58
CA ALA A 125 -12.47 1.24 13.14
C ALA A 125 -12.01 1.30 11.68
N ALA A 126 -11.03 0.48 11.28
CA ALA A 126 -10.59 0.39 9.89
C ALA A 126 -11.75 0.05 8.94
N ARG A 127 -12.61 -0.91 9.29
CA ARG A 127 -13.79 -1.23 8.46
C ARG A 127 -14.74 -0.02 8.31
N ALA A 128 -15.01 0.69 9.39
CA ALA A 128 -15.90 1.86 9.36
C ALA A 128 -15.33 3.03 8.55
N PHE A 129 -14.02 3.31 8.69
CA PHE A 129 -13.37 4.40 7.97
C PHE A 129 -13.11 4.03 6.50
N LYS A 130 -12.76 2.79 6.19
CA LYS A 130 -12.70 2.27 4.82
C LYS A 130 -14.05 2.41 4.11
N ALA A 131 -15.16 2.07 4.78
CA ALA A 131 -16.49 2.25 4.20
C ALA A 131 -16.78 3.72 3.83
N LYS A 132 -16.40 4.66 4.70
CA LYS A 132 -16.53 6.11 4.43
C LYS A 132 -15.63 6.57 3.29
N ALA A 133 -14.39 6.09 3.24
CA ALA A 133 -13.45 6.41 2.17
C ALA A 133 -13.95 5.88 0.81
N LEU A 134 -14.48 4.65 0.76
CA LEU A 134 -15.10 4.08 -0.44
C LEU A 134 -16.29 4.91 -0.92
N ALA A 135 -17.16 5.34 0.01
CA ALA A 135 -18.27 6.22 -0.33
C ALA A 135 -17.80 7.59 -0.86
N ALA A 136 -16.73 8.16 -0.29
CA ALA A 136 -16.14 9.41 -0.77
C ALA A 136 -15.46 9.28 -2.13
N ALA A 137 -14.93 8.09 -2.45
CA ALA A 137 -14.35 7.77 -3.76
C ALA A 137 -15.41 7.61 -4.86
N GLY A 138 -16.70 7.70 -4.52
CA GLY A 138 -17.81 7.63 -5.46
C GLY A 138 -18.01 6.24 -6.06
N ASP A 139 -17.53 5.18 -5.38
CA ASP A 139 -17.76 3.82 -5.85
C ASP A 139 -19.19 3.37 -5.47
N PRO A 140 -20.10 3.18 -6.44
CA PRO A 140 -21.48 2.79 -6.17
C PRO A 140 -21.60 1.33 -5.68
N ALA A 141 -20.55 0.52 -5.84
CA ALA A 141 -20.43 -0.72 -5.10
C ALA A 141 -20.05 -0.36 -3.66
N VAL A 142 -21.06 -0.04 -2.86
CA VAL A 142 -20.97 -0.10 -1.39
C VAL A 142 -20.82 -1.57 -1.01
N ALA A 143 -19.68 -2.15 -1.39
CA ALA A 143 -19.31 -3.49 -1.05
C ALA A 143 -19.16 -3.53 0.47
N GLU A 144 -19.84 -4.48 1.10
CA GLU A 144 -19.60 -4.78 2.51
C GLU A 144 -18.08 -4.86 2.70
N VAL A 145 -17.54 -4.01 3.56
CA VAL A 145 -16.12 -4.01 3.84
C VAL A 145 -15.81 -5.34 4.50
N GLY A 146 -15.09 -6.20 3.77
CA GLY A 146 -14.64 -7.49 4.28
C GLY A 146 -13.79 -7.35 5.54
N ASP A 147 -13.65 -8.45 6.27
CA ASP A 147 -12.89 -8.47 7.51
C ASP A 147 -11.36 -8.53 7.28
N CYS A 148 -10.92 -8.91 6.07
CA CYS A 148 -9.52 -9.03 5.71
C CYS A 148 -9.18 -8.32 4.39
N GLU A 149 -7.93 -7.89 4.27
CA GLU A 149 -7.28 -7.44 3.04
C GLU A 149 -6.12 -8.37 2.70
N MET A 150 -6.00 -8.76 1.42
CA MET A 150 -5.02 -9.76 0.98
C MET A 150 -3.82 -9.10 0.31
N PHE A 151 -2.64 -9.58 0.65
CA PHE A 151 -1.37 -9.11 0.13
C PHE A 151 -0.44 -10.30 -0.18
N ARG A 152 0.69 -9.97 -0.78
CA ARG A 152 1.78 -10.87 -1.12
C ARG A 152 3.09 -10.21 -0.69
N CYS A 153 3.90 -10.86 0.15
CA CYS A 153 5.10 -10.27 0.76
C CYS A 153 6.40 -10.96 0.30
N GLY A 154 7.37 -10.20 -0.21
CA GLY A 154 8.73 -10.68 -0.51
C GLY A 154 9.68 -10.40 0.66
N MET A 155 10.25 -11.46 1.27
CA MET A 155 10.99 -11.49 2.56
C MET A 155 12.17 -10.49 2.71
N MET A 156 12.62 -10.07 3.91
CA MET A 156 12.84 -10.78 5.20
C MET A 156 12.31 -10.00 6.43
N VAL A 157 11.66 -10.74 7.34
CA VAL A 157 11.11 -10.30 8.64
C VAL A 157 10.18 -9.09 8.53
N SER A 158 8.89 -9.39 8.34
CA SER A 158 7.83 -8.39 8.47
C SER A 158 7.98 -7.63 9.79
N VAL A 159 8.19 -6.32 9.71
CA VAL A 159 8.03 -5.41 10.86
C VAL A 159 6.53 -5.20 11.12
N ALA A 160 5.71 -5.57 10.14
CA ALA A 160 4.27 -5.66 10.15
C ALA A 160 3.74 -6.87 10.95
N ALA A 161 3.81 -6.82 12.29
CA ALA A 161 3.25 -7.86 13.17
C ALA A 161 1.74 -8.15 12.98
N ASP A 162 1.05 -7.31 12.20
CA ASP A 162 -0.35 -7.36 11.81
C ASP A 162 -0.62 -8.16 10.52
N LEU A 163 0.40 -8.42 9.69
CA LEU A 163 0.27 -9.29 8.51
C LEU A 163 0.51 -10.74 8.90
N VAL A 164 -0.49 -11.59 8.70
CA VAL A 164 -0.43 -13.03 9.03
C VAL A 164 -0.47 -13.88 7.76
N PRO A 165 0.13 -15.08 7.74
CA PRO A 165 0.03 -15.98 6.58
C PRO A 165 -1.43 -16.24 6.22
N ALA A 166 -1.76 -16.09 4.93
CA ALA A 166 -3.07 -16.47 4.42
C ALA A 166 -3.25 -17.99 4.50
N SER A 167 -4.44 -18.45 4.92
CA SER A 167 -4.79 -19.88 5.04
C SER A 167 -5.23 -20.51 3.72
#